data_AF-A0AAQ4EQG3-F1
#
_entry.id   AF-A0AAQ4EQG3-F1
#
_cell.length_a   1.000
_cell.length_b   1.000
_cell.length_c   1.000
_cell.angle_alpha   90.00
_cell.angle_beta   90.00
_cell.angle_gamma   90.00
#
_symmetry.space_group_name_H-M   'P 1'
#
loop_
_entity.id
_entity.type
_entity.pdbx_description
1 polymer ?
#
loop_
_entity_poly.entity_id
_entity_poly.type
_entity_poly.pdbx_seq_one_letter_code
_entity_poly.pdbx_strand_id
1 'polypeptide(L)'
;MSASPLPLPEVDNASEGFVRKYFGPVSQGTVSRIVSVASAEETLLALGAGNFIDYVRSFVFGSVFRQEELEAWWNPNAVLSGVIALNAMHTAVLRHLSGDASANIAMKVRLYKEEESIVGPLLDFSKAARRDALSVVLPMFVRAVFVPLAAAVSIAPLALQPCAERVSGVLALQLMAGVSPALMWAANLAFDLSIYALAWSLVGAMLNTQYNLAAETNAAILAVVLSFSVVGICTAYLIASFSKSPAAAFTLTALFFFFGGEKASA
;
A
#
# COMPACT_ATOMS: atom_id res chain seq x y z
N MET A 1 0.02 -15.21 -26.61
CA MET A 1 1.06 -14.41 -27.29
C MET A 1 2.39 -14.77 -26.66
N SER A 2 3.29 -15.33 -27.46
CA SER A 2 4.63 -15.75 -27.05
C SER A 2 5.48 -14.52 -26.77
N ALA A 3 5.83 -14.27 -25.51
CA ALA A 3 6.73 -13.19 -25.14
C ALA A 3 8.16 -13.59 -25.48
N SER A 4 8.76 -12.87 -26.43
CA SER A 4 10.17 -13.01 -26.81
C SER A 4 11.08 -12.79 -25.60
N PRO A 5 12.12 -13.60 -25.40
CA PRO A 5 13.06 -13.39 -24.30
C PRO A 5 13.87 -12.12 -24.57
N LEU A 6 13.80 -11.17 -23.62
CA LEU A 6 14.63 -9.96 -23.60
C LEU A 6 16.13 -10.32 -23.63
N PRO A 7 16.96 -9.54 -24.35
CA PRO A 7 18.40 -9.81 -24.47
C PRO A 7 19.07 -9.67 -23.09
N LEU A 8 19.81 -10.70 -22.71
CA LEU A 8 20.47 -10.80 -21.41
C LEU A 8 21.87 -10.15 -21.47
N PRO A 9 22.28 -9.41 -20.43
CA PRO A 9 23.64 -8.89 -20.33
C PRO A 9 24.66 -10.02 -20.10
N GLU A 10 25.87 -9.81 -20.61
CA GLU A 10 26.99 -10.77 -20.62
C GLU A 10 27.39 -11.26 -19.22
N VAL A 11 27.71 -12.55 -19.16
CA VAL A 11 28.04 -13.30 -17.94
C VAL A 11 29.53 -13.14 -17.62
N ASP A 12 29.84 -12.82 -16.36
CA ASP A 12 31.21 -12.86 -15.84
C ASP A 12 31.59 -14.32 -15.50
N ASN A 13 32.54 -14.88 -16.25
CA ASN A 13 32.88 -16.31 -16.24
C ASN A 13 33.39 -16.82 -14.86
N ALA A 14 33.95 -15.94 -14.02
CA ALA A 14 34.50 -16.33 -12.72
C ALA A 14 33.42 -16.54 -11.64
N SER A 15 32.40 -15.68 -11.63
CA SER A 15 31.28 -15.77 -10.68
C SER A 15 30.35 -16.93 -11.03
N GLU A 16 30.16 -17.23 -12.32
CA GLU A 16 29.40 -18.41 -12.76
C GLU A 16 30.04 -19.72 -12.29
N GLY A 17 31.37 -19.83 -12.35
CA GLY A 17 32.11 -21.01 -11.89
C GLY A 17 31.93 -21.28 -10.40
N PHE A 18 31.94 -20.24 -9.57
CA PHE A 18 31.69 -20.34 -8.13
C PHE A 18 30.23 -20.74 -7.84
N VAL A 19 29.26 -20.05 -8.44
CA VAL A 19 27.82 -20.32 -8.22
C VAL A 19 27.46 -21.74 -8.68
N ARG A 20 27.93 -22.19 -9.85
CA ARG A 20 27.72 -23.57 -10.30
C ARG A 20 28.34 -24.60 -9.36
N LYS A 21 29.54 -24.35 -8.84
CA LYS A 21 30.24 -25.29 -7.96
C LYS A 21 29.56 -25.46 -6.60
N TYR A 22 29.10 -24.36 -6.00
CA TYR A 22 28.61 -24.37 -4.62
C TYR A 22 27.08 -24.41 -4.51
N PHE A 23 26.34 -23.84 -5.47
CA PHE A 23 24.88 -23.82 -5.50
C PHE A 23 24.27 -24.75 -6.55
N GLY A 24 25.02 -25.18 -7.57
CA GLY A 24 24.53 -26.08 -8.63
C GLY A 24 23.81 -27.33 -8.12
N PRO A 25 24.38 -28.08 -7.15
CA PRO A 25 23.73 -29.28 -6.61
C PRO A 25 22.47 -29.01 -5.78
N VAL A 26 22.26 -27.78 -5.29
CA VAL A 26 21.04 -27.40 -4.55
C VAL A 26 19.83 -27.28 -5.50
N SER A 27 20.09 -27.09 -6.80
CA SER A 27 19.05 -26.89 -7.82
C SER A 27 18.63 -28.14 -8.58
N GLN A 28 19.10 -29.34 -8.17
CA GLN A 28 18.74 -30.59 -8.83
C GLN A 28 17.24 -30.89 -8.64
N GLY A 29 16.41 -30.39 -9.56
CA GLY A 29 14.95 -30.54 -9.58
C GLY A 29 14.18 -29.25 -9.84
N THR A 30 14.82 -28.08 -9.85
CA THR A 30 14.16 -26.78 -10.06
C THR A 30 14.89 -26.00 -11.16
N VAL A 31 14.15 -25.25 -12.00
CA VAL A 31 14.74 -24.41 -13.05
C VAL A 31 15.52 -23.27 -12.40
N SER A 32 16.80 -23.50 -12.10
CA SER A 32 17.71 -22.47 -11.61
C SER A 32 18.17 -21.60 -12.76
N ARG A 33 18.01 -20.29 -12.63
CA ARG A 33 18.49 -19.31 -13.60
C ARG A 33 19.60 -18.50 -12.97
N ILE A 34 20.81 -18.61 -13.53
CA ILE A 34 21.95 -17.77 -13.15
C ILE A 34 21.94 -16.57 -14.09
N VAL A 35 21.93 -15.36 -13.53
CA VAL A 35 21.95 -14.11 -14.30
C VAL A 35 22.96 -13.17 -13.66
N SER A 36 23.86 -12.61 -14.47
CA SER A 36 24.74 -11.51 -14.06
C SER A 36 23.95 -10.20 -14.16
N VAL A 37 23.90 -9.44 -13.08
CA VAL A 37 23.15 -8.17 -13.00
C VAL A 37 23.97 -7.12 -12.27
N ALA A 38 23.88 -5.86 -12.71
CA ALA A 38 24.55 -4.74 -12.06
C ALA A 38 24.00 -4.46 -10.65
N SER A 39 22.68 -4.60 -10.48
CA SER A 39 21.98 -4.57 -9.19
C SER A 39 20.86 -5.61 -9.20
N ALA A 40 20.91 -6.55 -8.27
CA ALA A 40 19.87 -7.58 -8.11
C ALA A 40 18.55 -6.96 -7.66
N GLU A 41 18.61 -5.99 -6.75
CA GLU A 41 17.45 -5.29 -6.21
C GLU A 41 16.68 -4.56 -7.32
N GLU A 42 17.36 -3.72 -8.11
CA GLU A 42 16.72 -2.97 -9.20
C GLU A 42 16.12 -3.90 -10.26
N THR A 43 16.80 -5.01 -10.56
CA THR A 43 16.33 -5.98 -11.55
C THR A 43 15.08 -6.71 -11.05
N LEU A 44 15.04 -7.12 -9.78
CA LEU A 44 13.88 -7.78 -9.17
C LEU A 44 12.70 -6.81 -9.01
N LEU A 45 12.96 -5.55 -8.64
CA LEU A 45 11.94 -4.50 -8.57
C LEU A 45 11.35 -4.19 -9.95
N ALA A 46 12.18 -4.11 -11.00
CA ALA A 46 11.71 -3.91 -12.36
C ALA A 46 10.86 -5.09 -12.88
N LEU A 47 11.26 -6.33 -12.56
CA LEU A 47 10.48 -7.53 -12.88
C LEU A 47 9.14 -7.56 -12.13
N GLY A 48 9.14 -7.20 -10.84
CA GLY A 48 7.94 -7.11 -10.02
C GLY A 48 6.96 -6.02 -10.49
N ALA A 49 7.49 -4.87 -10.93
CA ALA A 49 6.70 -3.76 -11.46
C ALA A 49 6.05 -4.09 -12.81
N GLY A 50 6.71 -4.89 -13.66
CA GLY A 50 6.18 -5.31 -14.95
C GLY A 50 5.04 -6.34 -14.84
N ASN A 51 5.25 -7.42 -14.06
CA ASN A 51 4.23 -8.45 -13.85
C ASN A 51 4.45 -9.16 -12.51
N PHE A 52 3.84 -8.60 -11.46
CA PHE A 52 3.96 -9.09 -10.09
C PHE A 52 3.53 -10.55 -9.91
N ILE A 53 2.51 -11.01 -10.64
CA ILE A 53 1.97 -12.37 -10.49
C ILE A 53 2.95 -13.41 -11.02
N ASP A 54 3.55 -13.16 -12.18
CA ASP A 54 4.56 -14.06 -12.73
C ASP A 54 5.85 -14.01 -11.90
N TYR A 55 6.22 -12.84 -11.39
CA TYR A 55 7.33 -12.67 -10.47
C TYR A 55 7.19 -13.55 -9.21
N VAL A 56 6.07 -13.45 -8.49
CA VAL A 56 5.83 -14.23 -7.27
C VAL A 56 5.81 -15.75 -7.53
N ARG A 57 5.37 -16.18 -8.72
CA ARG A 57 5.33 -17.60 -9.11
C ARG A 57 6.69 -18.16 -9.53
N SER A 58 7.51 -17.35 -10.20
CA SER A 58 8.79 -17.80 -10.75
C SER A 58 9.98 -17.63 -9.79
N PHE A 59 9.90 -16.68 -8.85
CA PHE A 59 11.01 -16.37 -7.93
C PHE A 59 10.62 -16.70 -6.48
N VAL A 60 11.10 -17.85 -5.98
CA VAL A 60 10.85 -18.35 -4.62
C VAL A 60 11.94 -17.91 -3.65
N PHE A 61 13.20 -18.05 -4.05
CA PHE A 61 14.37 -17.56 -3.33
C PHE A 61 15.50 -17.26 -4.33
N GLY A 62 16.45 -16.43 -3.92
CA GLY A 62 17.64 -16.08 -4.66
C GLY A 62 18.81 -15.82 -3.72
N SER A 63 20.01 -15.81 -4.26
CA SER A 63 21.22 -15.44 -3.53
C SER A 63 22.09 -14.55 -4.38
N VAL A 64 22.61 -13.47 -3.81
CA VAL A 64 23.57 -12.58 -4.42
C VAL A 64 24.92 -12.83 -3.75
N PHE A 65 25.95 -12.97 -4.57
CA PHE A 65 27.31 -13.14 -4.10
C PHE A 65 28.12 -11.90 -4.48
N ARG A 66 28.60 -11.16 -3.48
CA ARG A 66 29.44 -9.99 -3.66
C ARG A 66 30.74 -10.20 -2.91
N GLN A 67 31.73 -10.78 -3.60
CA GLN A 67 33.09 -11.03 -3.09
C GLN A 67 33.14 -11.82 -1.75
N GLU A 68 32.93 -11.16 -0.61
CA GLU A 68 32.94 -11.74 0.74
C GLU A 68 31.54 -11.77 1.39
N GLU A 69 30.56 -11.08 0.80
CA GLU A 69 29.20 -11.01 1.30
C GLU A 69 28.29 -11.98 0.53
N LEU A 70 27.62 -12.85 1.27
CA LEU A 70 26.56 -13.71 0.76
C LEU A 70 25.23 -13.21 1.28
N GLU A 71 24.40 -12.72 0.38
CA GLU A 71 23.06 -12.23 0.70
C GLU A 71 22.01 -13.19 0.11
N ALA A 72 20.99 -13.53 0.87
CA ALA A 72 19.88 -14.35 0.40
C ALA A 72 18.60 -13.55 0.45
N TRP A 73 17.88 -13.67 -0.64
CA TRP A 73 16.60 -13.03 -0.87
C TRP A 73 15.56 -14.14 -0.87
N TRP A 74 14.50 -13.98 -0.10
CA TRP A 74 13.40 -14.94 -0.08
C TRP A 74 12.09 -14.19 -0.30
N ASN A 75 11.15 -14.88 -0.94
CA ASN A 75 9.83 -14.32 -1.16
C ASN A 75 8.99 -14.50 0.12
N PRO A 76 8.59 -13.42 0.82
CA PRO A 76 7.80 -13.55 2.05
C PRO A 76 6.43 -14.20 1.81
N ASN A 77 5.93 -14.19 0.57
CA ASN A 77 4.65 -14.80 0.18
C ASN A 77 4.77 -16.29 -0.16
N ALA A 78 5.98 -16.84 -0.25
CA ALA A 78 6.20 -18.26 -0.46
C ALA A 78 6.49 -18.95 0.88
N VAL A 79 5.57 -19.83 1.29
CA VAL A 79 5.67 -20.57 2.55
C VAL A 79 6.99 -21.35 2.61
N LEU A 80 7.76 -21.19 3.69
CA LEU A 80 9.08 -21.79 3.92
C LEU A 80 10.22 -21.30 3.01
N SER A 81 10.01 -20.29 2.15
CA SER A 81 11.07 -19.76 1.27
C SER A 81 12.31 -19.29 2.04
N GLY A 82 12.13 -18.61 3.17
CA GLY A 82 13.23 -18.17 4.03
C GLY A 82 14.00 -19.35 4.64
N VAL A 83 13.31 -20.42 5.01
CA VAL A 83 13.94 -21.63 5.56
C VAL A 83 14.73 -22.37 4.47
N ILE A 84 14.21 -22.43 3.25
CA ILE A 84 14.89 -23.00 2.08
C ILE A 84 16.12 -22.17 1.73
N ALA A 85 16.00 -20.84 1.69
CA ALA A 85 17.09 -19.92 1.41
C ALA A 85 18.21 -20.06 2.46
N LEU A 86 17.85 -20.14 3.74
CA LEU A 86 18.78 -20.35 4.84
C LEU A 86 19.51 -21.69 4.71
N ASN A 87 18.79 -22.79 4.45
CA ASN A 87 19.43 -24.10 4.25
C ASN A 87 20.39 -24.12 3.05
N ALA A 88 20.01 -23.45 1.95
CA ALA A 88 20.85 -23.30 0.77
C ALA A 88 22.13 -22.50 1.08
N MET A 89 22.02 -21.41 1.83
CA MET A 89 23.17 -20.62 2.29
C MET A 89 24.11 -21.43 3.17
N HIS A 90 23.59 -22.09 4.22
CA HIS A 90 24.41 -22.89 5.12
C HIS A 90 25.09 -24.05 4.38
N THR A 91 24.41 -24.66 3.41
CA THR A 91 25.00 -25.69 2.56
C THR A 91 26.12 -25.13 1.68
N ALA A 92 25.95 -23.95 1.10
CA ALA A 92 26.98 -23.31 0.28
C ALA A 92 28.22 -22.93 1.11
N VAL A 93 28.02 -22.38 2.31
CA VAL A 93 29.10 -22.06 3.26
C VAL A 93 29.82 -23.34 3.69
N LEU A 94 29.08 -24.41 4.02
CA LEU A 94 29.66 -25.69 4.40
C LEU A 94 30.57 -26.24 3.29
N ARG A 95 30.11 -26.23 2.04
CA ARG A 95 30.90 -26.67 0.87
C ARG A 95 32.14 -25.81 0.64
N HIS A 96 32.03 -24.50 0.90
CA HIS A 96 33.17 -23.59 0.77
C HIS A 96 34.25 -23.89 1.82
N LEU A 97 33.84 -24.05 3.09
CA LEU A 97 34.75 -24.32 4.21
C LEU A 97 35.34 -25.74 4.18
N SER A 98 34.56 -26.75 3.77
CA SER A 98 35.00 -28.14 3.76
C SER A 98 35.82 -28.50 2.51
N GLY A 99 35.70 -27.71 1.43
CA GLY A 99 36.27 -28.05 0.12
C GLY A 99 35.57 -29.21 -0.59
N ASP A 100 34.57 -29.83 0.04
CA ASP A 100 33.79 -30.95 -0.51
C ASP A 100 32.51 -30.43 -1.16
N ALA A 101 32.46 -30.52 -2.50
CA ALA A 101 31.30 -30.10 -3.29
C ALA A 101 30.05 -30.97 -3.06
N SER A 102 30.20 -32.17 -2.48
CA SER A 102 29.10 -33.09 -2.20
C SER A 102 28.43 -32.87 -0.84
N ALA A 103 29.06 -32.11 0.06
CA ALA A 103 28.52 -31.82 1.38
C ALA A 103 27.13 -31.15 1.26
N ASN A 104 26.14 -31.68 1.98
CA ASN A 104 24.78 -31.17 1.94
C ASN A 104 24.14 -31.20 3.34
N ILE A 105 23.47 -30.12 3.72
CA ILE A 105 22.68 -30.08 4.95
C ILE A 105 21.26 -30.52 4.61
N ALA A 106 20.92 -31.73 5.04
CA ALA A 106 19.58 -32.27 4.89
C ALA A 106 18.67 -31.71 6.00
N MET A 107 17.87 -30.69 5.67
CA MET A 107 16.88 -30.15 6.59
C MET A 107 15.57 -30.94 6.49
N LYS A 108 15.14 -31.54 7.61
CA LYS A 108 13.83 -32.19 7.71
C LYS A 108 12.86 -31.30 8.49
N VAL A 109 12.05 -30.53 7.78
CA VAL A 109 10.99 -29.71 8.39
C VAL A 109 9.83 -30.62 8.77
N ARG A 110 9.59 -30.81 10.07
CA ARG A 110 8.36 -31.44 10.56
C ARG A 110 7.34 -30.36 10.83
N LEU A 111 6.28 -30.35 10.01
CA LEU A 111 5.13 -29.50 10.24
C LEU A 111 4.23 -30.22 11.24
N TYR A 112 4.19 -29.73 12.47
CA TYR A 112 3.20 -30.18 13.44
C TYR A 112 1.85 -29.58 13.07
N LYS A 113 0.89 -30.44 12.75
CA LYS A 113 -0.50 -30.03 12.53
C LYS A 113 -1.11 -29.75 13.90
N GLU A 114 -0.85 -28.58 14.45
CA GLU A 114 -1.62 -28.07 15.57
C GLU A 114 -3.01 -27.71 15.04
N GLU A 115 -4.07 -28.26 15.62
CA GLU A 115 -5.47 -28.03 15.19
C GLU A 115 -5.90 -26.56 15.31
N GLU A 116 -5.14 -25.72 16.01
CA GLU A 116 -5.30 -24.26 16.07
C GLU A 116 -4.18 -23.47 15.36
N SER A 117 -3.24 -24.14 14.68
CA SER A 117 -2.19 -23.42 13.97
C SER A 117 -2.72 -22.80 12.67
N ILE A 118 -2.46 -21.50 12.52
CA ILE A 118 -2.71 -20.68 11.32
C ILE A 118 -2.05 -21.27 10.05
N VAL A 119 -1.23 -22.31 10.19
CA VAL A 119 -0.38 -22.95 9.18
C VAL A 119 -1.10 -24.06 8.40
N GLY A 120 -2.12 -24.71 8.96
CA GLY A 120 -2.89 -25.75 8.26
C GLY A 120 -3.47 -25.31 6.89
N PRO A 121 -4.02 -24.09 6.77
CA PRO A 121 -4.46 -23.52 5.49
C PRO A 121 -3.34 -23.04 4.55
N LEU A 122 -2.11 -22.86 5.04
CA LEU A 122 -0.97 -22.34 4.27
C LEU A 122 -0.39 -23.38 3.29
N LEU A 123 -0.61 -24.67 3.55
CA LEU A 123 -0.14 -25.78 2.71
C LEU A 123 -1.08 -26.10 1.54
N ASP A 124 -2.34 -25.64 1.61
CA ASP A 124 -3.23 -25.58 0.46
C ASP A 124 -2.85 -24.33 -0.34
N PHE A 125 -1.88 -24.43 -1.26
CA PHE A 125 -1.41 -23.30 -2.08
C PHE A 125 -2.55 -22.52 -2.77
N SER A 126 -3.67 -23.18 -3.07
CA SER A 126 -4.90 -22.57 -3.59
C SER A 126 -5.64 -21.69 -2.56
N LYS A 127 -5.73 -22.13 -1.29
CA LYS A 127 -6.39 -21.39 -0.22
C LYS A 127 -5.47 -20.36 0.43
N ALA A 128 -4.17 -20.64 0.52
CA ALA A 128 -3.14 -19.72 0.97
C ALA A 128 -3.03 -18.52 0.02
N ALA A 129 -2.88 -18.76 -1.29
CA ALA A 129 -2.86 -17.69 -2.29
C ALA A 129 -4.19 -16.91 -2.33
N ARG A 130 -5.33 -17.57 -2.10
CA ARG A 130 -6.63 -16.89 -1.99
C ARG A 130 -6.74 -16.06 -0.71
N ARG A 131 -6.17 -16.51 0.41
CA ARG A 131 -6.15 -15.79 1.68
C ARG A 131 -5.20 -14.60 1.64
N ASP A 132 -4.05 -14.74 0.96
CA ASP A 132 -3.09 -13.67 0.72
C ASP A 132 -3.63 -12.65 -0.29
N ALA A 133 -4.30 -13.12 -1.34
CA ALA A 133 -5.06 -12.24 -2.22
C ALA A 133 -6.18 -11.53 -1.44
N LEU A 134 -6.92 -12.22 -0.56
CA LEU A 134 -7.96 -11.59 0.25
C LEU A 134 -7.36 -10.59 1.26
N SER A 135 -6.21 -10.89 1.85
CA SER A 135 -5.56 -10.02 2.85
C SER A 135 -4.97 -8.75 2.25
N VAL A 136 -4.72 -8.72 0.93
CA VAL A 136 -4.30 -7.52 0.19
C VAL A 136 -5.51 -6.83 -0.46
N VAL A 137 -6.37 -7.58 -1.15
CA VAL A 137 -7.52 -7.04 -1.89
C VAL A 137 -8.58 -6.49 -0.95
N LEU A 138 -8.83 -7.11 0.20
CA LEU A 138 -9.84 -6.64 1.16
C LEU A 138 -9.48 -5.27 1.75
N PRO A 139 -8.28 -5.03 2.31
CA PRO A 139 -7.91 -3.70 2.78
C PRO A 139 -7.76 -2.69 1.63
N MET A 140 -7.34 -3.11 0.43
CA MET A 140 -7.38 -2.22 -0.75
C MET A 140 -8.80 -1.79 -1.09
N PHE A 141 -9.75 -2.72 -1.14
CA PHE A 141 -11.16 -2.44 -1.40
C PHE A 141 -11.77 -1.57 -0.29
N VAL A 142 -11.49 -1.90 0.97
CA VAL A 142 -11.96 -1.13 2.13
C VAL A 142 -11.41 0.29 2.06
N ARG A 143 -10.13 0.47 1.74
CA ARG A 143 -9.54 1.81 1.55
C ARG A 143 -10.14 2.54 0.36
N ALA A 144 -10.29 1.86 -0.79
CA ALA A 144 -10.81 2.45 -2.01
C ALA A 144 -12.27 2.92 -1.89
N VAL A 145 -13.11 2.22 -1.12
CA VAL A 145 -14.53 2.57 -0.98
C VAL A 145 -14.79 3.44 0.25
N PHE A 146 -14.28 3.05 1.42
CA PHE A 146 -14.64 3.72 2.67
C PHE A 146 -13.88 5.02 2.90
N VAL A 147 -12.66 5.19 2.39
CA VAL A 147 -11.91 6.44 2.56
C VAL A 147 -12.54 7.58 1.76
N PRO A 148 -12.84 7.44 0.45
CA PRO A 148 -13.55 8.47 -0.29
C PRO A 148 -14.97 8.70 0.22
N LEU A 149 -15.66 7.64 0.66
CA LEU A 149 -16.99 7.78 1.26
C LEU A 149 -16.94 8.58 2.57
N ALA A 150 -15.98 8.30 3.44
CA ALA A 150 -15.78 9.05 4.67
C ALA A 150 -15.45 10.52 4.38
N ALA A 151 -14.56 10.79 3.42
CA ALA A 151 -14.24 12.16 3.01
C ALA A 151 -15.48 12.89 2.46
N ALA A 152 -16.25 12.24 1.59
CA ALA A 152 -17.47 12.79 1.01
C ALA A 152 -18.53 13.12 2.07
N VAL A 153 -18.78 12.20 3.00
CA VAL A 153 -19.76 12.39 4.10
C VAL A 153 -19.28 13.43 5.11
N SER A 154 -17.98 13.65 5.25
CA SER A 154 -17.43 14.67 6.15
C SER A 154 -17.58 16.09 5.59
N ILE A 155 -17.52 16.26 4.26
CA ILE A 155 -17.56 17.59 3.61
C ILE A 155 -18.99 17.95 3.16
N ALA A 156 -19.79 16.98 2.70
CA ALA A 156 -21.13 17.24 2.18
C ALA A 156 -22.09 18.02 3.12
N PRO A 157 -22.07 17.83 4.45
CA PRO A 157 -22.90 18.62 5.37
C PRO A 157 -22.60 20.12 5.34
N LEU A 158 -21.36 20.50 5.04
CA LEU A 158 -20.92 21.90 5.02
C LEU A 158 -21.60 22.70 3.88
N ALA A 159 -22.11 22.01 2.85
CA ALA A 159 -22.90 22.62 1.78
C ALA A 159 -24.37 22.91 2.19
N LEU A 160 -24.87 22.30 3.27
CA LEU A 160 -26.28 22.40 3.67
C LEU A 160 -26.65 23.80 4.14
N GLN A 161 -25.86 24.34 5.08
CA GLN A 161 -26.13 25.63 5.71
C GLN A 161 -26.13 26.80 4.72
N PRO A 162 -25.08 27.03 3.89
CA PRO A 162 -25.10 28.11 2.91
C PRO A 162 -26.24 27.97 1.88
N CYS A 163 -26.60 26.73 1.52
CA CYS A 163 -27.75 26.50 0.64
C CYS A 163 -29.08 26.81 1.34
N ALA A 164 -29.24 26.42 2.61
CA ALA A 164 -30.46 26.64 3.38
C ALA A 164 -30.69 28.14 3.64
N GLU A 165 -29.65 28.89 3.99
CA GLU A 165 -29.72 30.34 4.20
C GLU A 165 -30.10 31.09 2.91
N ARG A 166 -29.60 30.62 1.77
CA ARG A 166 -29.92 31.17 0.45
C ARG A 166 -31.37 30.89 0.03
N VAL A 167 -31.84 29.66 0.21
CA VAL A 167 -33.19 29.24 -0.21
C VAL A 167 -34.28 29.79 0.71
N SER A 168 -34.00 29.91 2.02
CA SER A 168 -34.94 30.47 3.00
C SER A 168 -35.04 31.99 2.97
N GLY A 169 -34.12 32.68 2.28
CA GLY A 169 -34.06 34.15 2.26
C GLY A 169 -33.51 34.76 3.55
N VAL A 170 -33.04 33.96 4.50
CA VAL A 170 -32.37 34.44 5.73
C VAL A 170 -31.15 35.29 5.38
N LEU A 171 -30.41 34.90 4.33
CA LEU A 171 -29.29 35.69 3.82
C LEU A 171 -29.72 37.11 3.43
N ALA A 172 -30.87 37.26 2.78
CA ALA A 172 -31.39 38.57 2.38
C ALA A 172 -31.82 39.41 3.59
N LEU A 173 -32.41 38.78 4.61
CA LEU A 173 -32.74 39.42 5.89
C LEU A 173 -31.50 39.94 6.61
N GLN A 174 -30.42 39.16 6.66
CA GLN A 174 -29.16 39.56 7.29
C GLN A 174 -28.49 40.73 6.55
N LEU A 175 -28.55 40.73 5.21
CA LEU A 175 -28.08 41.85 4.39
C LEU A 175 -28.93 43.12 4.61
N MET A 176 -30.25 42.99 4.74
CA MET A 176 -31.15 44.11 5.07
C MET A 176 -30.91 44.66 6.48
N ALA A 177 -30.47 43.81 7.42
CA ALA A 177 -30.06 44.23 8.76
C ALA A 177 -28.70 44.97 8.78
N GLY A 178 -28.06 45.17 7.62
CA GLY A 178 -26.80 45.91 7.49
C GLY A 178 -25.55 45.07 7.78
N VAL A 179 -25.67 43.75 7.88
CA VAL A 179 -24.50 42.88 8.04
C VAL A 179 -23.73 42.81 6.71
N SER A 180 -22.42 43.03 6.76
CA SER A 180 -21.59 42.94 5.55
C SER A 180 -21.52 41.49 5.05
N PRO A 181 -21.61 41.24 3.72
CA PRO A 181 -21.52 39.89 3.15
C PRO A 181 -20.20 39.19 3.50
N ALA A 182 -19.08 39.93 3.51
CA ALA A 182 -17.76 39.38 3.81
C ALA A 182 -17.68 38.81 5.23
N LEU A 183 -18.27 39.50 6.21
CA LEU A 183 -18.31 39.04 7.60
C LEU A 183 -19.12 37.75 7.74
N MET A 184 -20.22 37.60 6.99
CA MET A 184 -21.03 36.38 7.01
C MET A 184 -20.26 35.19 6.46
N TRP A 185 -19.61 35.33 5.31
CA TRP A 185 -18.79 34.27 4.73
C TRP A 185 -17.60 33.91 5.63
N ALA A 186 -16.95 34.91 6.23
CA ALA A 186 -15.85 34.67 7.15
C ALA A 186 -16.31 33.95 8.43
N ALA A 187 -17.48 34.31 8.96
CA ALA A 187 -18.06 33.65 10.14
C ALA A 187 -18.45 32.19 9.83
N ASN A 188 -19.12 31.95 8.71
CA ASN A 188 -19.50 30.60 8.29
C ASN A 188 -18.24 29.72 8.03
N LEU A 189 -17.23 30.27 7.35
CA LEU A 189 -15.97 29.58 7.13
C LEU A 189 -15.24 29.26 8.44
N ALA A 190 -15.17 30.22 9.37
CA ALA A 190 -14.52 30.02 10.67
C ALA A 190 -15.24 28.97 11.52
N PHE A 191 -16.58 28.96 11.48
CA PHE A 191 -17.40 27.98 12.18
C PHE A 191 -17.17 26.57 11.60
N ASP A 192 -17.26 26.42 10.28
CA ASP A 192 -17.04 25.13 9.62
C ASP A 192 -15.61 24.61 9.84
N LEU A 193 -14.61 25.50 9.78
CA LEU A 193 -13.22 25.15 10.07
C LEU A 193 -13.05 24.66 11.52
N SER A 194 -13.76 25.27 12.48
CA SER A 194 -13.70 24.88 13.89
C SER A 194 -14.30 23.48 14.14
N ILE A 195 -15.45 23.18 13.51
CA ILE A 195 -16.09 21.86 13.58
C ILE A 195 -15.19 20.81 12.94
N TYR A 196 -14.64 21.14 11.76
CA TYR A 196 -13.79 20.22 11.01
C TYR A 196 -12.48 19.93 11.76
N ALA A 197 -11.85 20.96 12.34
CA ALA A 197 -10.67 20.79 13.19
C ALA A 197 -10.96 19.91 14.41
N LEU A 198 -12.11 20.09 15.06
CA LEU A 198 -12.52 19.28 16.20
C LEU A 198 -12.74 17.81 15.81
N ALA A 199 -13.45 17.55 14.71
CA ALA A 199 -13.69 16.20 14.21
C ALA A 199 -12.37 15.45 13.91
N TRP A 200 -11.44 16.10 13.22
CA TRP A 200 -10.16 15.49 12.89
C TRP A 200 -9.19 15.38 14.07
N SER A 201 -9.27 16.29 15.05
CA SER A 201 -8.50 16.14 16.28
C SER A 201 -8.88 14.86 17.03
N LEU A 202 -10.18 14.50 17.03
CA LEU A 202 -10.68 13.26 17.63
C LEU A 202 -10.17 12.03 16.88
N VAL A 203 -10.23 12.05 15.54
CA VAL A 203 -9.68 10.97 14.69
C VAL A 203 -8.18 10.82 14.91
N GLY A 204 -7.43 11.93 14.96
CA GLY A 204 -5.99 11.93 15.24
C GLY A 204 -5.66 11.33 16.60
N ALA A 205 -6.43 11.67 17.65
CA ALA A 205 -6.26 11.09 18.98
C ALA A 205 -6.54 9.57 19.00
N MET A 206 -7.57 9.11 18.29
CA MET A 206 -7.87 7.69 18.13
C MET A 206 -6.73 6.95 17.40
N LEU A 207 -6.22 7.52 16.32
CA LEU A 207 -5.09 6.92 15.59
C LEU A 207 -3.84 6.86 16.46
N ASN A 208 -3.55 7.92 17.22
CA ASN A 208 -2.37 7.95 18.08
C ASN A 208 -2.42 6.90 19.19
N THR A 209 -3.59 6.70 19.81
CA THR A 209 -3.77 5.65 20.84
C THR A 209 -3.66 4.22 20.29
N GLN A 210 -4.05 3.99 19.02
CA GLN A 210 -3.98 2.65 18.41
C GLN A 210 -2.61 2.30 17.84
N TYR A 211 -1.91 3.26 17.22
CA TYR A 211 -0.70 2.98 16.43
C TYR A 211 0.58 3.61 17.01
N ASN A 212 0.49 4.31 18.15
CA ASN A 212 1.60 5.00 18.81
C ASN A 212 2.47 5.78 17.80
N LEU A 213 1.82 6.65 17.02
CA LEU A 213 2.46 7.37 15.92
C LEU A 213 3.54 8.33 16.45
N ALA A 214 4.64 8.43 15.71
CA ALA A 214 5.66 9.43 15.93
C ALA A 214 5.10 10.85 15.75
N ALA A 215 5.70 11.82 16.45
CA ALA A 215 5.27 13.22 16.43
C ALA A 215 5.27 13.82 15.01
N GLU A 216 6.25 13.43 14.19
CA GLU A 216 6.36 13.86 12.79
C GLU A 216 5.17 13.39 11.95
N THR A 217 4.73 12.14 12.14
CA THR A 217 3.58 11.57 11.42
C THR A 217 2.28 12.26 11.84
N ASN A 218 2.11 12.58 13.13
CA ASN A 218 0.95 13.34 13.60
C ASN A 218 0.90 14.75 12.95
N ALA A 219 2.04 15.43 12.87
CA ALA A 219 2.12 16.75 12.23
C ALA A 219 1.78 16.68 10.74
N ALA A 220 2.28 15.66 10.03
CA ALA A 220 1.98 15.44 8.63
C ALA A 220 0.47 15.17 8.40
N ILE A 221 -0.15 14.33 9.22
CA ILE A 221 -1.61 14.07 9.15
C ILE A 221 -2.40 15.36 9.36
N LEU A 222 -2.04 16.15 10.37
CA LEU A 222 -2.72 17.41 10.67
C LEU A 222 -2.57 18.43 9.53
N ALA A 223 -1.39 18.52 8.92
CA ALA A 223 -1.14 19.40 7.77
C ALA A 223 -1.98 18.99 6.55
N VAL A 224 -2.02 17.69 6.22
CA VAL A 224 -2.81 17.16 5.11
C VAL A 224 -4.30 17.43 5.34
N VAL A 225 -4.79 17.12 6.54
CA VAL A 225 -6.19 17.37 6.91
C VAL A 225 -6.53 18.84 6.74
N LEU A 226 -5.80 19.76 7.37
CA LEU A 226 -6.09 21.20 7.30
C LEU A 226 -6.06 21.73 5.86
N SER A 227 -5.08 21.31 5.06
CA SER A 227 -4.98 21.72 3.66
C SER A 227 -6.19 21.23 2.84
N PHE A 228 -6.63 20.00 3.07
CA PHE A 228 -7.79 19.42 2.41
C PHE A 228 -9.10 20.06 2.89
N SER A 229 -9.22 20.44 4.17
CA SER A 229 -10.41 21.12 4.73
C SER A 229 -10.72 22.42 4.01
N VAL A 230 -9.71 23.27 3.81
CA VAL A 230 -9.93 24.59 3.22
C VAL A 230 -10.43 24.46 1.79
N VAL A 231 -9.77 23.61 0.99
CA VAL A 231 -10.20 23.32 -0.38
C VAL A 231 -11.57 22.65 -0.40
N GLY A 232 -11.83 21.74 0.54
CA GLY A 232 -13.08 21.03 0.69
C GLY A 232 -14.27 21.94 0.99
N ILE A 233 -14.11 22.87 1.94
CA ILE A 233 -15.14 23.83 2.33
C ILE A 233 -15.41 24.81 1.17
N CYS A 234 -14.36 25.33 0.54
CA CYS A 234 -14.51 26.26 -0.59
C CYS A 234 -15.28 25.60 -1.76
N THR A 235 -14.95 24.35 -2.09
CA THR A 235 -15.66 23.61 -3.15
C THR A 235 -17.10 23.29 -2.76
N ALA A 236 -17.37 22.89 -1.51
CA ALA A 236 -18.73 22.69 -1.01
C ALA A 236 -19.58 23.97 -1.11
N TYR A 237 -19.00 25.13 -0.79
CA TYR A 237 -19.69 26.43 -0.87
C TYR A 237 -19.99 26.82 -2.32
N LEU A 238 -19.04 26.58 -3.23
CA LEU A 238 -19.26 26.78 -4.66
C LEU A 238 -20.41 25.89 -5.16
N ILE A 239 -20.44 24.61 -4.82
CA ILE A 239 -21.53 23.69 -5.21
C ILE A 239 -22.87 24.14 -4.59
N ALA A 240 -22.87 24.57 -3.33
CA ALA A 240 -24.06 25.08 -2.64
C ALA A 240 -24.64 26.32 -3.35
N SER A 241 -23.79 27.18 -3.91
CA SER A 241 -24.24 28.39 -4.63
C SER A 241 -25.05 28.08 -5.89
N PHE A 242 -24.76 26.96 -6.58
CA PHE A 242 -25.49 26.51 -7.76
C PHE A 242 -26.68 25.60 -7.46
N SER A 243 -26.78 25.10 -6.22
CA SER A 243 -27.75 24.08 -5.83
C SER A 243 -29.10 24.68 -5.44
N LYS A 244 -30.19 24.20 -6.04
CA LYS A 244 -31.56 24.73 -5.82
C LYS A 244 -32.21 24.29 -4.51
N SER A 245 -31.71 23.22 -3.90
CA SER A 245 -32.20 22.71 -2.61
C SER A 245 -31.03 22.21 -1.75
N PRO A 246 -31.16 22.22 -0.41
CA PRO A 246 -30.12 21.71 0.49
C PRO A 246 -29.80 20.23 0.23
N ALA A 247 -30.83 19.41 -0.02
CA ALA A 247 -30.65 18.00 -0.36
C ALA A 247 -29.83 17.81 -1.64
N ALA A 248 -30.06 18.65 -2.67
CA ALA A 248 -29.27 18.62 -3.90
C ALA A 248 -27.82 19.08 -3.68
N ALA A 249 -27.60 20.09 -2.82
CA ALA A 249 -26.25 20.55 -2.46
C ALA A 249 -25.44 19.44 -1.78
N PHE A 250 -26.07 18.73 -0.84
CA PHE A 250 -25.46 17.59 -0.16
C PHE A 250 -25.10 16.47 -1.14
N THR A 251 -26.04 16.04 -1.98
CA THR A 251 -25.80 14.91 -2.90
C THR A 251 -24.77 15.25 -3.96
N LEU A 252 -24.79 16.46 -4.54
CA LEU A 252 -23.78 16.90 -5.52
C LEU A 252 -22.39 16.98 -4.91
N THR A 253 -22.28 17.51 -3.69
CA THR A 253 -20.99 17.58 -2.97
C THR A 253 -20.48 16.18 -2.65
N ALA A 254 -21.34 15.29 -2.16
CA ALA A 254 -20.97 13.91 -1.88
C ALA A 254 -20.49 13.16 -3.14
N LEU A 255 -21.20 13.31 -4.27
CA LEU A 255 -20.79 12.72 -5.54
C LEU A 255 -19.46 13.28 -6.04
N PHE A 256 -19.25 14.59 -5.92
CA PHE A 256 -18.01 15.23 -6.34
C PHE A 256 -16.80 14.69 -5.58
N PHE A 257 -16.89 14.53 -4.25
CA PHE A 257 -15.78 13.99 -3.46
C PHE A 257 -15.62 12.48 -3.59
N PHE A 258 -16.71 11.74 -3.79
CA PHE A 258 -16.65 10.29 -3.98
C PHE A 258 -15.96 9.90 -5.29
N PHE A 259 -16.34 10.54 -6.41
CA PHE A 259 -15.78 10.24 -7.74
C PHE A 259 -14.55 11.08 -8.09
N GLY A 260 -14.43 12.30 -7.55
CA GLY A 260 -13.31 13.20 -7.82
C GLY A 260 -11.97 12.67 -7.28
N GLY A 261 -12.00 11.82 -6.26
CA GLY A 261 -10.80 11.22 -5.65
C GLY A 261 -10.11 10.15 -6.51
N GLU A 262 -10.80 9.51 -7.44
CA GLU A 262 -10.22 8.39 -8.23
C GLU A 262 -9.18 8.82 -9.26
N LYS A 263 -9.19 10.09 -9.71
CA LYS A 263 -8.28 10.54 -10.78
C LYS A 263 -6.89 10.98 -10.32
N ALA A 264 -6.62 11.02 -9.01
CA ALA A 264 -5.34 11.50 -8.48
C ALA A 264 -4.28 10.40 -8.28
N SER A 265 -4.58 9.13 -8.60
CA SER A 265 -3.65 7.99 -8.40
C SER A 265 -3.40 7.15 -9.67
N ALA A 266 -3.42 7.77 -10.85
CA ALA A 266 -3.02 7.13 -12.11
C ALA A 266 -1.68 7.68 -12.60
#